data_AF-A0A9D4N4T2-F1
#
_entry.id   AF-A0A9D4N4T2-F1
#
_cell.length_a   1.000
_cell.length_b   1.000
_cell.length_c   1.000
_cell.angle_alpha   90.00
_cell.angle_beta   90.00
_cell.angle_gamma   90.00
#
_symmetry.space_group_name_H-M   'P 1'
#
loop_
_entity.id
_entity.type
_entity.pdbx_description
1 polymer ?
#
loop_
_entity_poly.entity_id
_entity_poly.type
_entity_poly.pdbx_seq_one_letter_code
_entity_poly.pdbx_strand_id
1 'polypeptide(L)'
;MNTSEEIGLPYPAAPRGKDNIPIVFLPSSTTKLHLHAQYSAACVERNVRCVKISAFKSIWLHCVPHIEIAKPREDVCGTCERLRSDIVGAVTEDEKLHALTAMETHITDARNVVICNTT
;
A
#
# COMPACT_ATOMS: atom_id res chain seq x y z
N MET A 1 -7.97 1.44 -18.33
CA MET A 1 -7.86 0.55 -17.14
C MET A 1 -7.40 1.38 -15.97
N ASN A 2 -8.05 1.21 -14.81
CA ASN A 2 -7.65 1.85 -13.55
C ASN A 2 -6.74 0.88 -12.78
N THR A 3 -5.44 1.07 -12.88
CA THR A 3 -4.43 0.18 -12.25
C THR A 3 -4.57 0.12 -10.72
N SER A 4 -5.13 1.14 -10.10
CA SER A 4 -5.37 1.15 -8.65
C SER A 4 -6.45 0.17 -8.21
N GLU A 5 -7.43 -0.12 -9.07
CA GLU A 5 -8.51 -1.07 -8.76
C GLU A 5 -8.05 -2.52 -8.98
N GLU A 6 -7.10 -2.74 -9.89
CA GLU A 6 -6.62 -4.08 -10.25
C GLU A 6 -5.56 -4.62 -9.28
N ILE A 7 -4.64 -3.76 -8.82
CA ILE A 7 -3.46 -4.19 -8.04
C ILE A 7 -3.21 -3.37 -6.78
N GLY A 8 -4.10 -2.43 -6.45
CA GLY A 8 -3.96 -1.59 -5.27
C GLY A 8 -4.29 -2.33 -3.97
N LEU A 9 -3.38 -2.29 -3.00
CA LEU A 9 -3.62 -2.78 -1.65
C LEU A 9 -4.05 -1.62 -0.75
N PRO A 10 -5.20 -1.71 -0.06
CA PRO A 10 -5.59 -0.69 0.91
C PRO A 10 -4.61 -0.68 2.08
N TYR A 11 -4.36 0.50 2.65
CA TYR A 11 -3.51 0.65 3.82
C TYR A 11 -4.00 -0.24 4.98
N PRO A 12 -3.14 -1.10 5.58
CA PRO A 12 -3.55 -2.17 6.48
C PRO A 12 -4.13 -1.70 7.83
N ALA A 13 -3.77 -0.50 8.29
CA ALA A 13 -4.43 0.16 9.41
C ALA A 13 -5.06 1.47 8.93
N ALA A 14 -6.25 1.38 8.33
CA ALA A 14 -6.98 2.51 7.75
C ALA A 14 -6.69 3.84 8.49
N PRO A 15 -5.82 4.71 7.94
CA PRO A 15 -5.63 6.01 8.51
C PRO A 15 -6.83 6.82 8.06
N ARG A 16 -7.46 7.53 9.01
CA ARG A 16 -8.26 8.71 8.68
C ARG A 16 -7.31 9.72 8.04
N GLY A 17 -7.08 9.58 6.73
CA GLY A 17 -6.32 10.54 5.93
C GLY A 17 -6.98 11.91 6.00
N LYS A 18 -6.29 12.94 5.50
CA LYS A 18 -6.73 14.34 5.55
C LYS A 18 -8.16 14.57 4.99
N ASP A 19 -8.66 13.63 4.17
CA ASP A 19 -9.98 13.63 3.55
C ASP A 19 -10.80 12.33 3.78
N ASN A 20 -10.46 11.49 4.77
CA ASN A 20 -11.05 10.15 5.00
C ASN A 20 -10.92 9.14 3.84
N ILE A 21 -10.15 9.46 2.80
CA ILE A 21 -9.85 8.53 1.70
C ILE A 21 -8.71 7.60 2.14
N PRO A 22 -8.92 6.27 2.18
CA PRO A 22 -7.86 5.32 2.48
C PRO A 22 -6.74 5.42 1.43
N ILE A 23 -5.49 5.38 1.90
CA ILE A 23 -4.34 5.28 0.99
C ILE A 23 -4.39 3.93 0.29
N VAL A 24 -4.20 3.95 -1.03
CA VAL A 24 -4.08 2.75 -1.87
C VAL A 24 -2.63 2.62 -2.31
N PHE A 25 -2.00 1.52 -1.94
CA PHE A 25 -0.63 1.22 -2.33
C PHE A 25 -0.58 0.35 -3.58
N LEU A 26 0.07 0.87 -4.62
CA LEU A 26 0.51 0.07 -5.75
C LEU A 26 1.74 -0.75 -5.36
N PRO A 27 1.96 -1.93 -5.96
CA PRO A 27 3.13 -2.77 -5.70
C PRO A 27 4.43 -2.00 -5.90
N SER A 28 5.45 -2.31 -5.08
CA SER A 28 6.78 -1.70 -5.18
C SER A 28 7.51 -1.99 -6.49
N SER A 29 7.09 -3.03 -7.22
CA SER A 29 7.53 -3.35 -8.59
C SER A 29 6.98 -2.37 -9.64
N THR A 30 5.95 -1.60 -9.30
CA THR A 30 5.33 -0.62 -10.20
C THR A 30 6.02 0.73 -10.05
N THR A 31 6.35 1.39 -11.17
CA THR A 31 6.91 2.74 -11.16
C THR A 31 5.97 3.73 -11.86
N LYS A 32 6.01 5.01 -11.48
CA LYS A 32 5.28 6.07 -12.19
C LYS A 32 5.66 6.15 -13.68
N LEU A 33 6.87 5.70 -14.04
CA LEU A 33 7.30 5.57 -15.42
C LEU A 33 6.57 4.44 -16.14
N HIS A 34 6.46 3.26 -15.51
CA HIS A 34 5.70 2.13 -16.06
C HIS A 34 4.21 2.48 -16.26
N LEU A 35 3.60 3.13 -15.26
CA LEU A 35 2.22 3.62 -15.36
C LEU A 35 2.04 4.64 -16.49
N HIS A 36 3.00 5.55 -16.67
CA HIS A 36 2.97 6.51 -17.77
C HIS A 36 3.10 5.83 -19.13
N ALA A 37 3.87 4.75 -19.25
CA ALA A 37 3.97 3.97 -20.48
C ALA A 37 2.63 3.32 -20.82
N GLN A 38 1.94 2.70 -19.85
CA GLN A 38 0.60 2.15 -20.03
C GLN A 38 -0.43 3.23 -20.38
N TYR A 39 -0.43 4.36 -19.67
CA TYR A 39 -1.24 5.53 -19.98
C TYR A 39 -1.03 6.02 -21.41
N SER A 40 0.25 6.13 -21.83
CA SER A 40 0.61 6.59 -23.18
C SER A 40 0.11 5.63 -24.25
N ALA A 41 0.23 4.32 -24.04
CA ALA A 41 -0.29 3.30 -24.95
C ALA A 41 -1.82 3.43 -25.11
N ALA A 42 -2.54 3.57 -24.00
CA ALA A 42 -4.00 3.77 -24.02
C ALA A 42 -4.41 5.10 -24.70
N CYS A 43 -3.61 6.16 -24.56
CA CYS A 43 -3.85 7.42 -25.29
C CYS A 43 -3.70 7.24 -26.80
N VAL A 44 -2.68 6.49 -27.26
CA VAL A 44 -2.47 6.20 -28.68
C VAL A 44 -3.64 5.38 -29.24
N GLU A 45 -4.05 4.34 -28.54
CA GLU A 45 -5.19 3.49 -28.93
C GLU A 45 -6.49 4.29 -29.08
N ARG A 46 -6.72 5.24 -28.15
CA ARG A 46 -7.92 6.08 -28.14
C ARG A 46 -7.79 7.36 -28.99
N ASN A 47 -6.67 7.52 -29.69
CA ASN A 47 -6.33 8.70 -30.49
C ASN A 47 -6.44 10.04 -29.71
N VAL A 48 -5.99 10.02 -28.45
CA VAL A 48 -5.98 11.19 -27.56
C VAL A 48 -4.54 11.67 -27.36
N ARG A 49 -4.35 12.99 -27.27
CA ARG A 49 -3.04 13.59 -26.98
C ARG A 49 -2.51 13.15 -25.62
N CYS A 50 -1.39 12.44 -25.61
CA CYS A 50 -0.68 12.06 -24.40
C CYS A 50 0.10 13.25 -23.79
N VAL A 51 0.09 13.35 -22.47
CA VAL A 51 0.94 14.31 -21.73
C VAL A 51 2.31 13.71 -21.45
N LYS A 52 3.34 14.56 -21.35
CA LYS A 52 4.70 14.12 -20.98
C LYS A 52 4.74 13.65 -19.52
N ILE A 53 5.73 12.81 -19.20
CA ILE A 53 5.93 12.21 -17.87
C ILE A 53 5.96 13.25 -16.72
N SER A 54 6.52 14.44 -16.93
CA SER A 54 6.55 15.49 -15.90
C SER A 54 5.15 16.01 -15.58
N ALA A 55 4.35 16.32 -16.60
CA ALA A 55 2.96 16.73 -16.45
C ALA A 55 2.10 15.61 -15.86
N PHE A 56 2.32 14.36 -16.28
CA PHE A 56 1.66 13.19 -15.72
C PHE A 56 1.89 13.07 -14.21
N LYS A 57 3.16 13.20 -13.75
CA LYS A 57 3.49 13.18 -12.32
C LYS A 57 2.82 14.32 -11.55
N SER A 58 2.73 15.51 -12.13
CA SER A 58 2.06 16.67 -11.52
C SER A 58 0.55 16.42 -11.36
N ILE A 59 -0.11 15.94 -12.43
CA ILE A 59 -1.53 15.58 -12.43
C ILE A 59 -1.80 14.49 -11.39
N TRP A 60 -0.94 13.47 -11.32
CA TRP A 60 -1.05 12.40 -10.32
C TRP A 60 -1.06 12.96 -8.89
N LEU A 61 -0.11 13.85 -8.57
CA LEU A 61 0.00 14.45 -7.24
C LEU A 61 -1.20 15.31 -6.85
N HIS A 62 -1.88 15.91 -7.82
CA HIS A 62 -3.04 16.76 -7.55
C HIS A 62 -4.37 16.02 -7.57
N CYS A 63 -4.55 15.07 -8.49
CA CYS A 63 -5.82 14.40 -8.70
C CYS A 63 -5.98 13.10 -7.91
N VAL A 64 -4.87 12.39 -7.66
CA VAL A 64 -4.89 11.08 -6.97
C VAL A 64 -3.78 11.00 -5.91
N PRO A 65 -3.71 11.95 -4.95
CA PRO A 65 -2.68 11.95 -3.92
C PRO A 65 -2.75 10.73 -2.99
N HIS A 66 -3.91 10.09 -2.90
CA HIS A 66 -4.14 8.90 -2.07
C HIS A 66 -3.59 7.60 -2.69
N ILE A 67 -3.12 7.63 -3.95
CA ILE A 67 -2.52 6.47 -4.61
C ILE A 67 -1.00 6.62 -4.55
N GLU A 68 -0.37 5.77 -3.73
CA GLU A 68 1.07 5.74 -3.51
C GLU A 68 1.69 4.45 -4.04
N ILE A 69 2.98 4.47 -4.35
CA ILE A 69 3.73 3.23 -4.64
C ILE A 69 4.34 2.76 -3.33
N ALA A 70 4.07 1.52 -2.95
CA ALA A 70 4.56 0.93 -1.70
C ALA A 70 6.07 1.08 -1.60
N LYS A 71 6.53 1.74 -0.53
CA LYS A 71 7.94 1.73 -0.14
C LYS A 71 8.19 0.57 0.84
N PRO A 72 9.45 0.12 1.02
CA PRO A 72 9.75 -0.88 2.04
C PRO A 72 9.20 -0.44 3.41
N ARG A 73 8.49 -1.35 4.09
CA ARG A 73 7.83 -1.14 5.40
C ARG A 73 6.55 -0.30 5.40
N GLU A 74 6.07 0.18 4.25
CA GLU A 74 4.75 0.87 4.19
C GLU A 74 3.57 -0.12 4.09
N ASP A 75 3.87 -1.41 3.91
CA ASP A 75 2.93 -2.54 3.96
C ASP A 75 2.68 -3.06 5.39
N VAL A 76 3.27 -2.41 6.40
CA VAL A 76 3.25 -2.86 7.80
C VAL A 76 2.43 -1.88 8.62
N CYS A 77 1.44 -2.37 9.37
CA CYS A 77 0.65 -1.50 10.25
C CYS A 77 1.44 -1.10 11.52
N GLY A 78 1.00 -0.05 12.21
CA GLY A 78 1.67 0.41 13.45
C GLY A 78 1.74 -0.67 14.54
N THR A 79 0.77 -1.58 14.60
CA THR A 79 0.82 -2.74 15.52
C THR A 79 1.94 -3.70 15.16
N CYS A 80 2.09 -4.06 13.89
CA CYS A 80 3.20 -4.88 13.41
C CYS A 80 4.56 -4.21 13.68
N GLU A 81 4.67 -2.89 13.46
CA GLU A 81 5.92 -2.17 13.68
C GLU A 81 6.32 -2.16 15.16
N ARG A 82 5.34 -1.92 16.05
CA ARG A 82 5.55 -2.00 17.50
C ARG A 82 5.95 -3.42 17.93
N LEU A 83 5.17 -4.44 17.55
CA LEU A 83 5.45 -5.82 17.94
C LEU A 83 6.80 -6.31 17.41
N ARG A 84 7.20 -5.90 16.19
CA ARG A 84 8.53 -6.19 15.66
C ARG A 84 9.63 -5.54 16.51
N SER A 85 9.41 -4.31 16.95
CA SER A 85 10.33 -3.61 17.85
C SER A 85 10.42 -4.31 19.21
N ASP A 86 9.27 -4.75 19.75
CA ASP A 86 9.20 -5.49 21.02
C ASP A 86 9.95 -6.83 20.91
N ILE A 87 9.83 -7.57 19.80
CA ILE A 87 10.57 -8.82 19.56
C ILE A 87 12.08 -8.58 19.52
N VAL A 88 12.54 -7.50 18.86
CA VAL A 88 13.97 -7.16 18.75
C VAL A 88 14.52 -6.64 20.07
N GLY A 89 13.70 -5.92 20.84
CA GLY A 89 14.07 -5.31 22.12
C GLY A 89 13.93 -6.24 23.34
N ALA A 90 13.35 -7.43 23.18
CA ALA A 90 13.15 -8.38 24.28
C ALA A 90 14.50 -8.84 24.85
N VAL A 91 14.62 -8.79 26.18
CA VAL A 91 15.84 -9.17 26.89
C VAL A 91 15.69 -10.56 27.51
N THR A 92 14.45 -10.94 27.86
CA THR A 92 14.13 -12.25 28.43
C THR A 92 13.42 -13.17 27.43
N GLU A 93 13.46 -14.49 27.67
CA GLU A 93 12.73 -15.46 26.86
C GLU A 93 11.21 -15.27 26.96
N ASP A 94 10.71 -14.93 28.15
CA ASP A 94 9.28 -14.68 28.38
C ASP A 94 8.77 -13.45 27.62
N GLU A 95 9.51 -12.34 27.63
CA GLU A 95 9.18 -11.15 26.84
C GLU A 95 9.17 -11.47 25.34
N LYS A 96 10.17 -12.22 24.87
CA LYS A 96 10.28 -12.61 23.47
C LYS A 96 9.14 -13.53 23.06
N LEU A 97 8.80 -14.51 23.89
CA LEU A 97 7.68 -15.42 23.68
C LEU A 97 6.36 -14.63 23.59
N HIS A 98 6.12 -13.73 24.55
CA HIS A 98 4.92 -12.89 24.55
C HIS A 98 4.80 -12.03 23.29
N ALA A 99 5.88 -11.36 22.89
CA ALA A 99 5.88 -10.51 21.69
C ALA A 99 5.68 -11.31 20.39
N LEU A 100 6.25 -12.53 20.31
CA LEU A 100 6.04 -13.44 19.19
C LEU A 100 4.60 -13.94 19.12
N THR A 101 4.02 -14.38 20.24
CA THR A 101 2.62 -14.83 20.29
C THR A 101 1.66 -13.70 19.91
N ALA A 102 1.92 -12.47 20.39
CA ALA A 102 1.12 -11.30 20.02
C ALA A 102 1.23 -10.98 18.51
N MET A 103 2.43 -11.09 17.92
CA MET A 103 2.63 -10.92 16.47
C MET A 103 1.90 -12.00 15.66
N GLU A 104 2.02 -13.26 16.07
CA GLU A 104 1.35 -14.39 15.42
C GLU A 104 -0.17 -14.25 15.43
N THR A 105 -0.73 -13.87 16.59
CA THR A 105 -2.16 -13.60 16.74
C THR A 105 -2.60 -12.47 15.80
N HIS A 106 -1.87 -11.36 15.80
CA HIS A 106 -2.19 -10.21 14.95
C HIS A 106 -2.15 -10.54 13.45
N ILE A 107 -1.14 -11.28 13.00
CA ILE A 107 -1.04 -11.74 11.59
C ILE A 107 -2.19 -12.68 11.24
N THR A 108 -2.57 -13.55 12.17
CA THR A 108 -3.66 -14.52 11.97
C THR A 108 -5.00 -13.80 11.83
N ASP A 109 -5.27 -12.82 12.69
CA ASP A 109 -6.48 -11.98 12.60
C ASP A 109 -6.53 -11.22 11.28
N ALA A 110 -5.42 -10.60 10.87
CA ALA A 110 -5.34 -9.87 9.61
C ALA A 110 -5.63 -10.76 8.39
N ARG A 111 -5.10 -12.00 8.38
CA ARG A 111 -5.39 -12.99 7.33
C ARG A 111 -6.89 -13.33 7.26
N ASN A 112 -7.52 -13.52 8.41
CA ASN A 112 -8.94 -13.86 8.47
C ASN A 112 -9.83 -12.71 7.98
N VAL A 113 -9.48 -11.46 8.30
CA VAL A 113 -10.21 -10.27 7.82
C VAL A 113 -10.10 -10.11 6.30
N VAL A 114 -8.94 -10.38 5.70
CA VAL A 114 -8.75 -10.30 4.25
C VAL A 114 -9.60 -11.35 3.51
N ILE A 115 -9.75 -12.55 4.09
CA ILE A 115 -10.55 -13.63 3.50
C ILE A 115 -12.06 -13.33 3.58
N CYS A 116 -12.55 -12.75 4.69
CA CYS A 116 -13.97 -12.42 4.84
C CYS A 116 -14.46 -11.27 3.93
N ASN A 117 -13.56 -10.39 3.47
CA ASN A 117 -13.92 -9.27 2.57
C ASN A 117 -13.89 -9.65 1.08
N THR A 118 -13.56 -10.89 0.74
CA THR A 118 -13.45 -11.41 -0.64
C THR A 118 -14.51 -12.46 -1.00
N THR A 119 -15.54 -12.63 -0.16
CA THR A 119 -16.71 -13.49 -0.42
C THR A 119 -17.99 -12.65 -0.48
#